data_AF-A0A484GQX7-F1
#
_entry.id   AF-A0A484GQX7-F1
#
_cell.length_a   1.000
_cell.length_b   1.000
_cell.length_c   1.000
_cell.angle_alpha   90.00
_cell.angle_beta   90.00
_cell.angle_gamma   90.00
#
_symmetry.space_group_name_H-M   'P 1'
#
loop_
_entity.id
_entity.type
_entity.pdbx_description
1 polymer ?
#
loop_
_entity_poly.entity_id
_entity_poly.type
_entity_poly.pdbx_seq_one_letter_code
_entity_poly.pdbx_strand_id
1 'polypeptide(L)'
;ADLEASLLSFEKLDRASPDLWPEQLPGVAEFAASFKSPITSSPPKWMAEIERDDIDMLKELGSLTTANLMEKVRGLQNLAYQLGLDE
;
A
#
# COMPACT_ATOMS: atom_id res chain seq x y z
N ALA A 1 33.12 -14.59 18.40
CA ALA A 1 32.11 -15.64 18.57
C ALA A 1 30.96 -15.15 19.47
N ASP A 2 31.24 -14.68 20.69
CA ASP A 2 30.17 -14.23 21.63
C ASP A 2 29.38 -12.99 21.18
N LEU A 3 30.02 -12.03 20.50
CA LEU A 3 29.36 -10.80 20.08
C LEU A 3 28.29 -11.03 19.01
N GLU A 4 28.54 -11.94 18.06
CA GLU A 4 27.55 -12.32 17.03
C GLU A 4 26.34 -13.02 17.66
N ALA A 5 26.55 -13.87 18.66
CA ALA A 5 25.47 -14.51 19.39
C ALA A 5 24.62 -13.49 20.17
N SER A 6 25.24 -12.42 20.68
CA SER A 6 24.55 -11.32 21.36
C SER A 6 23.74 -10.42 20.42
N LEU A 7 24.00 -10.44 19.11
CA LEU A 7 23.27 -9.68 18.10
C LEU A 7 22.06 -10.45 17.52
N LEU A 8 21.87 -11.71 17.92
CA LEU A 8 20.73 -12.52 17.50
C LEU A 8 19.57 -12.33 18.50
N SER A 9 18.53 -11.61 18.10
CA SER A 9 17.27 -11.55 18.85
C SER A 9 16.40 -12.76 18.50
N PHE A 10 16.11 -13.63 19.47
CA PHE A 10 15.18 -14.77 19.32
C PHE A 10 13.70 -14.36 19.43
N GLU A 11 13.39 -13.13 19.08
CA GLU A 11 12.06 -12.55 19.24
C GLU A 11 11.10 -13.19 18.24
N LYS A 12 10.07 -13.88 18.74
CA LYS A 12 8.93 -14.32 17.93
C LYS A 12 8.09 -13.09 17.63
N LEU A 13 8.33 -12.47 16.50
CA LEU A 13 7.38 -11.54 15.92
C LEU A 13 6.19 -12.37 15.44
N ASP A 14 5.26 -12.69 16.35
CA ASP A 14 3.93 -13.17 16.00
C ASP A 14 3.21 -12.00 15.31
N ARG A 15 3.60 -11.76 14.04
CA ARG A 15 3.05 -10.75 13.13
C ARG A 15 1.67 -11.17 12.61
N ALA A 16 0.91 -11.92 13.41
CA ALA A 16 -0.52 -11.98 13.20
C ALA A 16 -1.00 -10.54 13.35
N SER A 17 -1.30 -9.91 12.21
CA SER A 17 -1.95 -8.61 12.20
C SER A 17 -3.13 -8.69 13.15
N PRO A 18 -3.25 -7.78 14.13
CA PRO A 18 -4.42 -7.73 14.99
C PRO A 18 -5.68 -7.77 14.14
N ASP A 19 -6.74 -8.45 14.59
CA ASP A 19 -8.03 -8.45 13.89
C ASP A 19 -8.41 -7.01 13.59
N LEU A 20 -8.34 -6.63 12.31
CA LEU A 20 -8.38 -5.23 11.88
C LEU A 20 -9.71 -4.56 12.23
N TRP A 21 -10.72 -5.33 12.64
CA TRP A 21 -12.05 -4.88 13.02
C TRP A 21 -12.60 -5.79 14.13
N PRO A 22 -12.67 -5.32 15.39
CA PRO A 22 -13.26 -6.10 16.48
C PRO A 22 -14.78 -6.30 16.32
N GLU A 23 -15.46 -5.50 15.49
CA GLU A 23 -16.87 -5.69 15.17
C GLU A 23 -17.05 -6.68 14.02
N GLN A 24 -17.80 -7.76 14.26
CA GLN A 24 -18.20 -8.71 13.22
C GLN A 24 -19.25 -8.08 12.30
N LEU A 25 -18.79 -7.24 11.37
CA LEU A 25 -19.62 -6.79 10.27
C LEU A 25 -19.92 -8.00 9.35
N PRO A 26 -21.21 -8.34 9.13
CA PRO A 26 -21.59 -9.44 8.25
C PRO A 26 -20.95 -9.29 6.87
N GLY A 27 -20.29 -10.34 6.38
CA GLY A 27 -19.56 -10.34 5.11
C GLY A 27 -18.09 -9.93 5.19
N VAL A 28 -17.67 -9.10 6.16
CA VAL A 28 -16.25 -8.68 6.31
C VAL A 28 -15.39 -9.84 6.84
N ALA A 29 -15.90 -10.59 7.82
CA ALA A 29 -15.19 -11.75 8.36
C ALA A 29 -15.02 -12.88 7.32
N GLU A 30 -16.05 -13.10 6.48
CA GLU A 30 -16.00 -14.08 5.39
C GLU A 30 -15.06 -13.66 4.26
N PHE A 31 -15.03 -12.35 3.94
CA PHE A 31 -14.08 -11.76 2.99
C PHE A 31 -12.63 -11.89 3.48
N ALA A 32 -12.35 -11.54 4.74
CA ALA A 32 -11.02 -11.66 5.33
C ALA A 32 -10.55 -13.12 5.42
N ALA A 33 -11.43 -14.06 5.81
CA ALA A 33 -11.11 -15.48 5.85
C ALA A 33 -10.87 -16.10 4.46
N SER A 34 -11.52 -15.55 3.42
CA SER A 34 -11.30 -15.92 2.02
C SER A 34 -9.98 -15.36 1.47
N PHE A 35 -9.51 -14.22 1.98
CA PHE A 35 -8.18 -13.68 1.76
C PHE A 35 -7.13 -14.39 2.63
N LYS A 36 -7.02 -15.73 2.48
CA LYS A 36 -5.75 -16.38 2.78
C LYS A 36 -4.77 -15.89 1.73
N SER A 37 -3.96 -14.90 2.10
CA SER A 37 -2.96 -14.28 1.24
C SER A 37 -2.37 -15.30 0.28
N PRO A 38 -2.64 -15.21 -1.04
CA PRO A 38 -1.63 -15.66 -1.97
C PRO A 38 -0.47 -14.73 -1.63
N ILE A 39 0.51 -15.22 -0.89
CA ILE A 39 1.80 -14.56 -0.82
C ILE A 39 2.31 -14.69 -2.26
N THR A 40 1.89 -13.76 -3.13
CA THR A 40 2.52 -13.57 -4.41
C THR A 40 3.93 -13.15 -4.04
N SER A 41 4.90 -14.04 -4.23
CA SER A 41 6.31 -13.79 -3.90
C SER A 41 6.88 -12.62 -4.69
N SER A 42 6.15 -12.10 -5.68
CA SER A 42 6.44 -10.86 -6.39
C SER A 42 6.10 -9.64 -5.53
N PRO A 43 7.01 -8.66 -5.43
CA PRO A 43 6.70 -7.36 -4.86
C PRO A 43 5.42 -6.78 -5.51
N PRO A 44 4.48 -6.22 -4.73
CA PRO A 44 3.41 -5.38 -5.24
C PRO A 44 3.91 -4.41 -6.32
N LYS A 45 3.06 -4.10 -7.30
CA LYS A 45 3.43 -3.20 -8.40
C LYS A 45 3.92 -1.81 -7.94
N TRP A 46 3.48 -1.33 -6.77
CA TRP A 46 3.97 -0.08 -6.18
C TRP A 46 5.40 -0.17 -5.61
N MET A 47 5.92 -1.38 -5.38
CA MET A 47 7.33 -1.68 -5.07
C MET A 47 8.15 -2.04 -6.32
N ALA A 48 7.57 -1.94 -7.51
CA ALA A 48 8.34 -2.09 -8.74
C ALA A 48 9.41 -0.97 -8.83
N GLU A 49 10.45 -1.23 -9.62
CA GLU A 49 11.45 -0.21 -9.92
C GLU A 49 10.76 0.98 -10.61
N ILE A 50 11.18 2.20 -10.24
CA ILE A 50 10.65 3.42 -10.84
C ILE A 50 11.03 3.44 -12.33
N GLU A 51 10.01 3.45 -13.18
CA GLU A 51 10.18 3.44 -14.62
C GLU A 51 10.51 4.85 -15.15
N ARG A 52 10.96 4.94 -16.40
CA ARG A 52 11.22 6.23 -17.04
C ARG A 52 9.97 7.12 -17.06
N ASP A 53 8.82 6.52 -17.32
CA ASP A 53 7.54 7.22 -17.38
C ASP A 53 7.15 7.79 -16.01
N ASP A 54 7.45 7.09 -14.92
CA ASP A 54 7.22 7.59 -13.55
C ASP A 54 8.08 8.83 -13.25
N ILE A 55 9.35 8.81 -13.68
CA ILE A 55 10.26 9.94 -13.52
C ILE A 55 9.78 11.14 -14.32
N ASP A 56 9.29 10.93 -15.54
CA ASP A 56 8.80 12.01 -16.40
C ASP A 56 7.47 12.57 -15.87
N MET A 57 6.58 11.73 -15.34
CA MET A 57 5.39 12.18 -14.62
C MET A 57 5.74 13.01 -13.38
N LEU A 58 6.75 12.61 -12.60
CA LEU A 58 7.22 13.36 -11.44
C LEU A 58 7.75 14.75 -11.85
N LYS A 59 8.54 14.83 -12.93
CA LYS A 59 9.03 16.12 -13.46
C LYS A 59 7.88 16.99 -13.95
N GLU A 60 6.90 16.42 -14.63
CA GLU A 60 5.72 17.15 -15.08
C GLU A 60 5.00 17.78 -13.89
N LEU A 61 4.70 16.99 -12.85
CA LEU A 61 4.07 17.47 -11.62
C LEU A 61 4.90 18.55 -10.91
N GLY A 62 6.23 18.37 -10.84
CA GLY A 62 7.15 19.32 -10.24
C GLY A 62 7.30 20.64 -11.01
N SER A 63 6.99 20.65 -12.31
CA SER A 63 7.01 21.85 -13.14
C SER A 63 5.76 22.74 -13.00
N LEU A 64 4.71 22.22 -12.35
CA LEU A 64 3.44 22.93 -12.19
C LEU A 64 3.56 24.02 -11.13
N THR A 65 2.76 25.08 -11.32
CA THR A 65 2.50 26.02 -10.23
C THR A 65 1.70 25.31 -9.13
N THR A 66 1.80 25.81 -7.89
CA THR A 66 1.04 25.25 -6.77
C THR A 66 -0.46 25.20 -7.04
N ALA A 67 -1.02 26.20 -7.72
CA ALA A 67 -2.44 26.22 -8.08
C ALA A 67 -2.81 25.05 -9.02
N ASN A 68 -2.03 24.86 -10.09
CA ASN A 68 -2.27 23.79 -11.07
C ASN A 68 -2.05 22.40 -10.46
N LEU A 69 -1.06 22.27 -9.55
CA LEU A 69 -0.83 21.03 -8.82
C LEU A 69 -2.04 20.67 -7.96
N MET A 70 -2.60 21.63 -7.22
CA MET A 70 -3.78 21.42 -6.37
C MET A 70 -5.03 21.07 -7.19
N GLU A 71 -5.17 21.65 -8.38
CA GLU A 71 -6.24 21.28 -9.32
C GLU A 71 -6.09 19.83 -9.80
N LYS A 72 -4.87 19.42 -10.17
CA LYS A 72 -4.58 18.02 -10.56
C LYS A 72 -4.85 17.04 -9.42
N VAL A 73 -4.47 17.38 -8.18
CA VAL A 73 -4.75 16.58 -6.98
C VAL A 73 -6.26 16.39 -6.79
N ARG A 74 -7.05 17.47 -6.92
CA ARG A 74 -8.51 17.39 -6.83
C ARG A 74 -9.09 16.49 -7.94
N GLY A 75 -8.57 16.59 -9.16
CA GLY A 75 -8.97 15.73 -10.27
C GLY A 75 -8.74 14.24 -9.99
N LEU A 76 -7.56 13.89 -9.45
CA LEU A 76 -7.23 12.52 -9.07
C LEU A 76 -8.12 12.00 -7.93
N GLN A 77 -8.43 12.83 -6.93
CA GLN A 77 -9.36 12.47 -5.85
C GLN A 77 -10.76 12.17 -6.39
N ASN A 78 -11.25 13.00 -7.31
CA ASN A 78 -12.55 12.78 -7.96
C ASN A 78 -12.54 11.48 -8.78
N LEU A 79 -11.46 11.21 -9.52
CA LEU A 79 -11.32 9.98 -10.28
C LEU A 79 -11.31 8.75 -9.37
N ALA A 80 -10.52 8.77 -8.29
CA ALA A 80 -10.48 7.68 -7.32
C ALA A 80 -11.86 7.43 -6.69
N TYR A 81 -12.61 8.50 -6.42
CA TYR A 81 -13.99 8.39 -5.94
C TYR A 81 -14.91 7.72 -6.96
N GLN A 82 -14.85 8.11 -8.24
CA GLN A 82 -15.67 7.46 -9.29
C GLN A 82 -15.29 5.99 -9.48
N LEU A 83 -13.99 5.67 -9.54
CA LEU A 83 -13.54 4.28 -9.65
C LEU A 83 -14.05 3.42 -8.48
N GLY A 84 -14.04 3.95 -7.26
CA GLY A 84 -14.58 3.23 -6.10
C GLY A 84 -16.10 3.09 -6.09
N LEU A 85 -16.84 3.85 -6.90
CA LEU A 85 -18.28 3.63 -7.12
C LEU A 85 -18.54 2.63 -8.25
N ASP A 86 -17.64 2.55 -9.22
CA ASP A 86 -17.74 1.65 -10.38
C ASP A 86 -17.31 0.20 -10.04
N GLU A 87 -16.48 0.00 -9.01
CA GLU A 87 -16.09 -1.31 -8.45
C GLU A 87 -17.23 -2.00 -7.66
#